data_AF-A0A949XPH5-F1
#
_entry.id   AF-A0A949XPH5-F1
#
_cell.length_a   1.000
_cell.length_b   1.000
_cell.length_c   1.000
_cell.angle_alpha   90.00
_cell.angle_beta   90.00
_cell.angle_gamma   90.00
#
_symmetry.space_group_name_H-M   'P 1'
#
loop_
_entity.id
_entity.type
_entity.pdbx_description
1 polymer ?
#
loop_
_entity_poly.entity_id
_entity_poly.type
_entity_poly.pdbx_seq_one_letter_code
_entity_poly.pdbx_strand_id
1 'polypeptide(L)' 'VPPIKVLFEEIPYEYGALGAKGIGELPMDGPAPAILNAVENALGIAFDHLPLTPEDILSKLSQNGKHAHDAPEVVETIA' A
#
# COMPACT_ATOMS: atom_id res chain seq x y z
N VAL A 1 -0.52 -15.24 -8.98
CA VAL A 1 -1.68 -14.32 -8.96
C VAL A 1 -2.57 -14.73 -7.78
N PRO A 2 -2.94 -13.82 -6.87
CA PRO A 2 -3.79 -14.14 -5.72
C PRO A 2 -5.24 -14.43 -6.15
N PRO A 3 -6.05 -15.11 -5.32
CA PRO A 3 -7.50 -15.21 -5.54
C PRO A 3 -8.15 -13.82 -5.57
N ILE A 4 -9.03 -13.57 -6.54
CA ILE A 4 -9.73 -12.29 -6.70
C ILE A 4 -11.22 -12.50 -6.36
N LYS A 5 -11.70 -11.78 -5.34
CA LYS A 5 -13.13 -11.72 -5.01
C LYS A 5 -13.72 -10.48 -5.69
N VAL A 6 -14.74 -10.69 -6.54
CA VAL A 6 -15.43 -9.62 -7.27
C VAL A 6 -16.80 -9.37 -6.63
N LEU A 7 -17.09 -8.10 -6.37
CA LEU A 7 -18.39 -7.61 -5.89
C LEU A 7 -18.83 -6.50 -6.85
N PHE A 8 -20.06 -6.56 -7.34
CA PHE A 8 -20.63 -5.51 -8.17
C PHE A 8 -21.48 -4.59 -7.31
N GLU A 9 -21.25 -3.30 -7.47
CA GLU A 9 -22.14 -2.24 -7.00
C GLU A 9 -22.86 -1.66 -8.23
N GLU A 10 -24.17 -1.83 -8.29
CA GLU A 10 -24.96 -1.48 -9.47
C GLU A 10 -25.68 -0.14 -9.26
N ILE A 11 -25.05 0.92 -9.76
CA ILE A 11 -25.66 2.26 -9.81
C ILE A 11 -25.88 2.60 -11.29
N PRO A 12 -27.12 2.67 -11.79
CA PRO A 12 -27.41 2.94 -13.20
C PRO A 12 -26.83 4.27 -13.69
N TYR A 13 -26.33 4.30 -14.93
CA TYR A 13 -25.93 5.52 -15.62
C TYR A 13 -27.00 5.98 -16.61
N GLU A 14 -27.53 7.20 -16.45
CA GLU A 14 -28.61 7.75 -17.28
C GLU A 14 -28.27 7.71 -18.78
N TYR A 15 -27.02 7.96 -19.16
CA TYR A 15 -26.59 8.00 -20.56
C TYR A 15 -26.03 6.67 -21.07
N GLY A 16 -26.03 5.63 -20.24
CA GLY A 16 -25.57 4.29 -20.59
C GLY A 16 -26.70 3.44 -21.17
N ALA A 17 -26.42 2.65 -22.21
CA ALA A 17 -27.38 1.67 -22.70
C ALA A 17 -27.77 0.72 -21.56
N LEU A 18 -29.07 0.62 -21.26
CA LEU A 18 -29.60 -0.15 -20.14
C LEU A 18 -28.97 0.22 -18.77
N GLY A 19 -28.47 1.45 -18.61
CA GLY A 19 -27.82 1.89 -17.36
C GLY A 19 -26.35 1.50 -17.23
N ALA A 20 -25.71 0.94 -18.27
CA ALA A 20 -24.36 0.40 -18.19
C ALA A 20 -23.26 1.46 -18.04
N LYS A 21 -22.14 1.04 -17.43
CA LYS A 21 -20.89 1.81 -17.28
C LYS A 21 -19.70 0.95 -17.73
N GLY A 22 -18.64 1.59 -18.23
CA GLY A 22 -17.37 0.92 -18.48
C GLY A 22 -16.66 0.56 -17.16
N ILE A 23 -16.12 -0.66 -17.06
CA ILE A 23 -15.39 -1.14 -15.88
C ILE A 23 -14.07 -1.86 -16.24
N GLY A 24 -13.66 -1.86 -17.51
CA GLY A 24 -12.50 -2.64 -17.95
C GLY A 24 -11.16 -2.17 -17.38
N GLU A 25 -11.01 -0.86 -17.16
CA GLU A 25 -9.75 -0.23 -16.73
C GLU A 25 -9.58 -0.21 -15.21
N LEU A 26 -10.67 0.02 -14.46
CA LEU A 26 -10.63 0.18 -12.99
C LEU A 26 -9.94 -0.98 -12.24
N PRO A 27 -10.13 -2.27 -12.60
CA PRO A 27 -9.44 -3.38 -11.97
C PRO A 27 -7.94 -3.43 -12.26
N MET A 28 -7.45 -2.71 -13.26
CA MET A 28 -6.02 -2.58 -13.57
C MET A 28 -5.37 -1.43 -12.80
N ASP A 29 -6.09 -0.31 -12.63
CA ASP A 29 -5.55 0.88 -11.97
C ASP A 29 -5.42 0.72 -10.45
N GLY A 30 -6.41 0.07 -9.82
CA GLY A 30 -6.51 -0.04 -8.36
C GLY A 30 -5.46 -0.93 -7.66
N PRO A 31 -5.05 -2.10 -8.19
CA PRO A 31 -4.23 -3.05 -7.45
C PRO A 31 -2.85 -2.53 -7.03
N ALA A 32 -2.15 -1.80 -7.89
CA ALA A 32 -0.79 -1.35 -7.60
C ALA A 32 -0.71 -0.41 -6.37
N PRO A 33 -1.49 0.68 -6.28
CA PRO A 33 -1.52 1.50 -5.06
C PRO A 33 -2.13 0.77 -3.85
N ALA A 34 -3.10 -0.13 -4.05
CA ALA A 34 -3.68 -0.91 -2.96
C ALA A 34 -2.65 -1.83 -2.28
N ILE A 35 -1.78 -2.48 -3.06
CA ILE A 35 -0.69 -3.31 -2.55
C ILE A 35 0.34 -2.45 -1.80
N LEU A 36 0.72 -1.29 -2.36
CA LEU A 36 1.67 -0.38 -1.72
C LEU A 36 1.17 0.07 -0.34
N ASN A 37 -0.08 0.53 -0.27
CA ASN A 37 -0.72 0.96 0.97
C ASN A 37 -0.84 -0.17 1.99
N ALA A 38 -1.08 -1.41 1.54
CA ALA A 38 -1.13 -2.58 2.41
C ALA A 38 0.25 -2.90 3.02
N VAL A 39 1.33 -2.76 2.23
CA VAL A 39 2.70 -2.93 2.72
C VAL A 39 3.07 -1.83 3.71
N GLU A 40 2.75 -0.58 3.41
CA GLU A 40 2.96 0.55 4.33
C GLU A 40 2.18 0.36 5.63
N ASN A 41 0.92 -0.08 5.57
CA ASN A 41 0.12 -0.36 6.75
C ASN A 41 0.72 -1.50 7.61
N ALA A 42 1.30 -2.52 6.97
CA ALA A 42 1.91 -3.65 7.67
C ALA A 42 3.28 -3.33 8.30
N LEU A 43 4.07 -2.46 7.67
CA LEU A 43 5.47 -2.21 8.06
C LEU A 43 5.73 -0.83 8.68
N GLY A 44 4.79 0.11 8.53
CA GLY A 44 5.01 1.53 8.86
C GLY A 44 6.04 2.21 7.94
N ILE A 45 6.29 1.65 6.76
CA ILE A 45 7.30 2.12 5.80
C ILE A 45 6.58 2.49 4.50
N ALA A 46 6.61 3.77 4.14
CA ALA A 46 6.06 4.25 2.88
C ALA A 46 6.98 3.88 1.69
N PHE A 47 6.39 3.60 0.53
CA PHE A 47 7.06 3.44 -0.75
C PHE A 47 6.39 4.37 -1.77
N ASP A 48 7.11 4.83 -2.78
CA ASP A 48 6.65 5.84 -3.74
C ASP A 48 6.93 5.47 -5.20
N HIS A 49 7.32 4.21 -5.44
CA HIS A 49 7.63 3.70 -6.78
C HIS A 49 7.02 2.32 -7.03
N LEU A 50 6.88 2.01 -8.33
CA LEU A 50 6.44 0.72 -8.84
C LEU A 50 7.39 0.25 -9.95
N PRO A 51 7.60 -1.07 -10.15
CA PRO A 51 7.10 -2.15 -9.30
C PRO A 51 7.78 -2.16 -7.92
N LEU A 52 7.04 -2.52 -6.88
CA LEU A 52 7.59 -2.77 -5.55
C LEU A 52 8.21 -4.17 -5.51
N THR A 53 9.53 -4.25 -5.41
CA THR A 53 10.25 -5.53 -5.38
C THR A 53 10.56 -5.97 -3.94
N PRO A 54 10.79 -7.27 -3.69
CA PRO A 54 11.27 -7.74 -2.38
C PRO A 54 12.58 -7.06 -1.94
N GLU A 55 13.47 -6.75 -2.87
CA GLU A 55 14.74 -6.06 -2.64
C GLU A 55 14.52 -4.65 -2.09
N ASP A 56 13.51 -3.91 -2.60
CA ASP A 56 13.14 -2.59 -2.10
C ASP A 56 12.69 -2.67 -0.63
N ILE A 57 11.88 -3.68 -0.30
CA ILE A 57 11.38 -3.92 1.06
C ILE A 57 12.54 -4.25 2.01
N LEU A 58 13.40 -5.20 1.61
CA LEU A 58 14.58 -5.60 2.40
C LEU A 58 15.54 -4.44 2.64
N SER A 59 15.77 -3.62 1.62
CA SER A 59 16.62 -2.43 1.72
C SER A 59 16.07 -1.43 2.75
N LYS A 60 14.78 -1.09 2.69
CA LYS A 60 14.17 -0.16 3.66
C LYS A 60 14.10 -0.75 5.08
N LEU A 61 13.78 -2.03 5.25
CA LEU A 61 13.80 -2.69 6.56
C LEU A 61 15.19 -2.62 7.21
N SER A 62 16.24 -2.83 6.42
CA SER A 62 17.64 -2.76 6.88
C SER A 62 18.07 -1.35 7.28
N GLN A 63 17.49 -0.31 6.67
CA GLN A 63 17.72 1.09 7.04
C GLN A 63 16.94 1.48 8.30
N ASN A 64 15.68 1.04 8.42
CA ASN A 64 14.86 1.31 9.60
C ASN A 64 15.43 0.66 10.87
N GLY A 65 16.02 -0.54 10.76
CA GLY A 65 16.68 -1.22 11.88
C GLY A 65 17.95 -0.52 12.38
N LYS A 66 18.58 0.34 11.57
CA LYS A 66 19.77 1.11 11.98
C LYS A 66 19.42 2.31 12.86
N HIS A 67 18.19 2.81 12.81
CA HIS A 67 17.70 3.90 13.67
C HIS A 67 17.04 3.41 14.97
N ALA A 68 16.75 2.12 15.10
CA ALA A 68 16.21 1.54 16.34
C ALA A 68 17.26 1.34 17.44
N HIS A 69 18.56 1.41 17.12
CA HIS A 69 19.65 1.32 18.09
C HIS A 69 20.13 2.68 18.64
N ASP A 70 19.61 3.80 18.12
CA ASP A 70 19.89 5.15 18.62
C ASP A 70 18.83 5.61 19.64
N ALA A 71 18.49 4.75 20.60
CA ALA A 71 17.76 5.22 21.77
C ALA A 71 18.66 6.25 22.49
N PRO A 72 18.17 7.46 22.80
CA PRO A 72 18.97 8.42 23.55
C PRO A 72 19.34 7.79 24.89
N GLU A 73 20.64 7.77 25.20
CA GLU A 73 21.15 7.36 26.50
C GLU A 73 20.42 8.21 27.55
N VAL A 74 19.57 7.57 28.36
CA VAL A 74 18.89 8.25 29.45
C VAL A 74 19.97 8.59 30.47
N VAL A 75 20.50 9.80 30.39
CA VAL A 75 21.34 10.36 31.45
C VAL A 75 20.39 10.63 32.62
N GLU A 76 20.31 9.68 33.55
CA GLU A 76 19.69 9.90 34.85
C GLU A 76 20.40 11.07 35.54
N THR A 77 19.82 12.27 35.42
CA THR A 77 20.26 13.42 36.20
C THR A 77 19.62 13.31 37.57
N ILE A 78 20.43 12.82 38.51
CA ILE A 78 20.16 12.92 39.95
C ILE A 78 20.33 14.39 40.34
N ALA A 79 19.21 15.07 40.65
CA ALA A 79 19.17 16.26 41.49
C ALA A 79 17.74 16.48 42.02
#